data_AF-A0A819GND9-F1
#
_entry.id   AF-A0A819GND9-F1
#
_cell.length_a   1.000
_cell.length_b   1.000
_cell.length_c   1.000
_cell.angle_alpha   90.00
_cell.angle_beta   90.00
_cell.angle_gamma   90.00
#
_symmetry.space_group_name_H-M   'P 1'
#
loop_
_entity.id
_entity.type
_entity.pdbx_description
1 polymer ?
#
loop_
_entity_poly.entity_id
_entity_poly.type
_entity_poly.pdbx_seq_one_letter_code
_entity_poly.pdbx_strand_id
1 'polypeptide(L)'
;MVRKTSTSSKVKKRKEAYKRQLKADSIPSDCVNFVNKDMPAIFSDVIKMKEQFDDYKIIKDVIKKLVSKVSRLDNERNRQLQIRNKKKIEATISNEKSILKRTRQIIWFKTKYQNVLFRKKENERAIKYFRDKYHNNNDFREKQKSRIKEHILVKYHKNTNFRVKNNARASRRILNKYHTNKTFRDKVKTQSNIHILNKYHTNKTFRDKVKKQSNIHILNKYHTNKAFRDEYKERMKTQFSEKYKSNKSIRLRTIERTLNWYRNNNTSERKNLRRLYNHSRRVMKKYTIIQSHKYAAKHRNLYMDNLNRFRQIVREGPDYVCVSCQLDLFRNQVVPFFE
;
A
#
# COMPACT_ATOMS: atom_id res chain seq x y z
N MET A 1 22.99 -5.61 7.49
CA MET A 1 22.28 -6.55 8.38
C MET A 1 22.50 -7.98 7.88
N VAL A 2 23.45 -8.70 8.48
CA VAL A 2 23.75 -10.10 8.11
C VAL A 2 22.97 -11.02 9.06
N ARG A 3 21.99 -11.77 8.53
CA ARG A 3 21.22 -12.77 9.29
C ARG A 3 22.14 -13.93 9.67
N LYS A 4 22.48 -14.06 10.95
CA LYS A 4 23.15 -15.25 11.51
C LYS A 4 22.16 -16.41 11.48
N THR A 5 22.47 -17.45 10.71
CA THR A 5 21.65 -18.66 10.58
C THR A 5 21.79 -19.56 11.81
N SER A 6 20.65 -20.01 12.34
CA SER A 6 20.41 -20.74 13.60
C SER A 6 20.86 -22.21 13.63
N THR A 7 21.77 -22.63 12.75
CA THR A 7 22.17 -24.04 12.61
C THR A 7 23.12 -24.54 13.72
N SER A 8 23.81 -23.62 14.40
CA SER A 8 24.75 -23.97 15.48
C SER A 8 24.08 -24.51 16.75
N SER A 9 22.87 -24.05 17.10
CA SER A 9 22.23 -24.46 18.36
C SER A 9 21.66 -25.89 18.33
N LYS A 10 21.26 -26.38 17.15
CA LYS A 10 20.69 -27.75 17.00
C LYS A 10 21.76 -28.84 17.15
N VAL A 11 23.01 -28.58 16.73
CA VAL A 11 24.10 -29.56 16.84
C VAL A 11 24.56 -29.71 18.30
N LYS A 12 24.52 -28.62 19.09
CA LYS A 12 24.90 -28.64 20.51
C LYS A 12 23.91 -29.46 21.35
N LYS A 13 22.60 -29.30 21.12
CA LYS A 13 21.55 -30.08 21.82
C LYS A 13 21.61 -31.58 21.54
N ARG A 14 21.96 -32.00 20.32
CA ARG A 14 22.11 -33.44 19.99
C ARG A 14 23.31 -34.09 20.69
N LYS A 15 24.43 -33.38 20.86
CA LYS A 15 25.60 -33.92 21.57
C LYS A 15 25.35 -34.10 23.08
N GLU A 16 24.56 -33.21 23.69
CA GLU A 16 24.17 -33.35 25.11
C GLU A 16 23.18 -34.50 25.34
N ALA A 17 22.23 -34.72 24.43
CA ALA A 17 21.31 -35.86 24.53
C ALA A 17 22.04 -37.22 24.46
N TYR A 18 23.02 -37.36 23.57
CA TYR A 18 23.79 -38.60 23.43
C TYR A 18 24.69 -38.89 24.65
N LYS A 19 25.22 -37.84 25.31
CA LYS A 19 25.97 -37.98 26.57
C LYS A 19 25.08 -38.42 27.74
N ARG A 20 23.77 -38.15 27.71
CA ARG A 20 22.82 -38.60 28.75
C ARG A 20 22.43 -40.07 28.58
N GLN A 21 22.31 -40.56 27.33
CA GLN A 21 22.05 -41.98 27.07
C GLN A 21 23.23 -42.88 27.51
N LEU A 22 24.48 -42.49 27.25
CA LEU A 22 25.65 -43.27 27.67
C LEU A 22 25.87 -43.35 29.19
N LYS A 23 25.18 -42.52 29.99
CA LYS A 23 25.21 -42.60 31.46
C LYS A 23 24.11 -43.51 32.04
N ALA A 24 23.13 -43.92 31.23
CA ALA A 24 22.03 -44.77 31.70
C ALA A 24 22.34 -46.28 31.57
N ASP A 25 23.33 -46.66 30.75
CA ASP A 25 23.63 -48.06 30.44
C ASP A 25 24.87 -48.61 31.17
N SER A 26 25.39 -47.91 32.18
CA SER A 26 26.46 -48.44 33.03
C SER A 26 25.87 -49.39 34.07
N ILE A 27 25.94 -50.70 33.78
CA ILE A 27 25.67 -51.78 34.72
C ILE A 27 26.70 -51.69 35.87
N PRO A 28 26.28 -51.62 37.14
CA PRO A 28 27.19 -51.63 38.29
C PRO A 28 27.99 -52.94 38.34
N SER A 29 29.31 -52.86 38.50
CA SER A 29 30.23 -54.01 38.43
C SER A 29 30.30 -54.88 39.69
N ASP A 30 29.34 -54.77 40.61
CA ASP A 30 29.47 -55.34 41.96
C ASP A 30 28.59 -56.58 42.21
N CYS A 31 28.26 -57.35 41.18
CA CYS A 31 27.39 -58.52 41.31
C CYS A 31 27.97 -59.80 40.70
N VAL A 32 29.12 -60.29 41.19
CA VAL A 32 29.48 -61.71 41.11
C VAL A 32 30.34 -62.12 42.34
N ASN A 33 29.72 -62.25 43.51
CA ASN A 33 30.28 -63.04 44.61
C ASN A 33 29.48 -64.34 44.71
N PHE A 34 29.98 -65.41 44.10
CA PHE A 34 29.49 -66.76 44.38
C PHE A 34 30.20 -67.29 45.62
N VAL A 35 29.49 -67.27 46.74
CA VAL A 35 29.84 -68.02 47.96
C VAL A 35 29.13 -69.36 47.86
N ASN A 36 29.88 -70.45 47.71
CA ASN A 36 29.32 -71.79 47.93
C ASN A 36 29.38 -72.07 49.43
N LYS A 37 28.20 -72.02 50.06
CA LYS A 37 27.92 -72.61 51.36
C LYS A 37 27.68 -74.10 51.19
N ASP A 38 28.25 -74.88 52.10
CA ASP A 38 27.78 -76.18 52.55
C ASP A 38 27.66 -77.28 51.48
N MET A 39 28.77 -78.00 51.27
CA MET A 39 28.77 -79.31 50.64
C MET A 39 29.49 -80.29 51.59
N PRO A 40 28.75 -81.20 52.27
CA PRO A 40 29.33 -82.15 53.20
C PRO A 40 30.18 -83.20 52.45
N ALA A 41 31.37 -83.45 52.99
CA ALA A 41 32.27 -84.50 52.53
C ALA A 41 31.68 -85.88 52.86
N ILE A 42 31.18 -86.58 51.85
CA ILE A 42 30.88 -88.01 51.91
C ILE A 42 31.42 -88.64 50.64
N PHE A 43 32.63 -89.20 50.71
CA PHE A 43 33.06 -90.36 49.90
C PHE A 43 34.16 -91.08 50.67
N SER A 44 33.72 -91.93 51.61
CA SER A 44 34.44 -93.14 52.00
C SER A 44 34.27 -94.15 50.87
N ASP A 45 35.38 -94.53 50.23
CA ASP A 45 35.69 -95.90 49.79
C ASP A 45 36.91 -95.84 48.86
N VAL A 46 38.06 -95.85 49.51
CA VAL A 46 39.38 -96.05 48.91
C VAL A 46 39.49 -97.54 48.61
N ILE A 47 39.00 -98.00 47.46
CA ILE A 47 39.49 -99.21 46.76
C ILE A 47 39.15 -99.03 45.27
N LYS A 48 40.21 -99.02 44.43
CA LYS A 48 40.26 -98.78 42.97
C LYS A 48 40.49 -97.33 42.46
N MET A 49 41.40 -96.55 43.07
CA MET A 49 41.80 -95.25 42.50
C MET A 49 42.91 -95.32 41.42
N LYS A 50 43.62 -96.44 41.23
CA LYS A 50 44.77 -96.47 40.30
C LYS A 50 44.38 -96.37 38.82
N GLU A 51 43.22 -96.89 38.41
CA GLU A 51 42.68 -96.71 37.05
C GLU A 51 42.06 -95.31 36.84
N GLN A 52 41.52 -94.69 37.90
CA GLN A 52 40.94 -93.34 37.83
C GLN A 52 42.01 -92.24 37.66
N PHE A 53 43.27 -92.45 38.10
CA PHE A 53 44.33 -91.45 37.97
C PHE A 53 44.87 -91.28 36.54
N ASP A 54 44.82 -92.31 35.69
CA ASP A 54 45.15 -92.18 34.27
C ASP A 54 44.06 -91.38 33.53
N ASP A 55 42.80 -91.56 33.89
CA ASP A 55 41.69 -90.73 33.41
C ASP A 55 41.86 -89.25 33.83
N TYR A 56 42.37 -88.98 35.04
CA TYR A 56 42.69 -87.60 35.46
C TYR A 56 43.83 -86.96 34.64
N LYS A 57 44.81 -87.75 34.18
CA LYS A 57 45.89 -87.24 33.32
C LYS A 57 45.35 -86.88 31.93
N ILE A 58 44.48 -87.73 31.38
CA ILE A 58 43.76 -87.46 30.13
C ILE A 58 42.90 -86.20 30.26
N ILE A 59 42.12 -86.08 31.34
CA ILE A 59 41.28 -84.91 31.62
C ILE A 59 42.14 -83.64 31.76
N LYS A 60 43.27 -83.71 32.49
CA LYS A 60 44.19 -82.57 32.67
C LYS A 60 44.78 -82.10 31.33
N ASP A 61 45.17 -83.03 30.46
CA ASP A 61 45.69 -82.69 29.13
C ASP A 61 44.60 -82.14 28.20
N VAL A 62 43.38 -82.67 28.27
CA VAL A 62 42.21 -82.13 27.55
C VAL A 62 41.90 -80.71 28.02
N ILE A 63 41.87 -80.46 29.34
CA ILE A 63 41.66 -79.13 29.92
C ILE A 63 42.78 -78.18 29.49
N LYS A 64 44.05 -78.60 29.54
CA LYS A 64 45.19 -77.77 29.11
C LYS A 64 45.10 -77.41 27.62
N LYS A 65 44.71 -78.36 26.76
CA LYS A 65 44.47 -78.11 25.33
C LYS A 65 43.29 -77.17 25.11
N LEU A 66 42.19 -77.33 25.85
CA LEU A 66 41.02 -76.45 25.78
C LEU A 66 41.35 -75.04 26.23
N VAL A 67 42.00 -74.86 27.38
CA VAL A 67 42.45 -73.55 27.88
C VAL A 67 43.39 -72.89 26.88
N SER A 68 44.38 -73.63 26.35
CA SER A 68 45.29 -73.10 25.32
C SER A 68 44.54 -72.68 24.05
N LYS A 69 43.55 -73.47 23.60
CA LYS A 69 42.71 -73.13 22.44
C LYS A 69 41.85 -71.89 22.70
N VAL A 70 41.23 -71.78 23.87
CA VAL A 70 40.43 -70.61 24.27
C VAL A 70 41.31 -69.37 24.38
N SER A 71 42.47 -69.45 25.02
CA SER A 71 43.42 -68.32 25.09
C SER A 71 43.93 -67.91 23.70
N ARG A 72 44.19 -68.85 22.78
CA ARG A 72 44.55 -68.53 21.39
C ARG A 72 43.41 -67.83 20.66
N LEU A 73 42.17 -68.30 20.81
CA LEU A 73 40.99 -67.68 20.20
C LEU A 73 40.73 -66.29 20.74
N ASP A 74 40.90 -66.08 22.05
CA ASP A 74 40.72 -64.77 22.68
C ASP A 74 41.83 -63.79 22.24
N ASN A 75 43.08 -64.24 22.20
CA ASN A 75 44.19 -63.45 21.67
C ASN A 75 43.98 -63.08 20.20
N GLU A 76 43.53 -64.00 19.36
CA GLU A 76 43.23 -63.72 17.95
C GLU A 76 42.03 -62.76 17.83
N ARG A 77 40.99 -62.91 18.66
CA ARG A 77 39.86 -61.97 18.71
C ARG A 77 40.32 -60.57 19.10
N ASN A 78 41.16 -60.44 20.11
CA ASN A 78 41.73 -59.17 20.57
C ASN A 78 42.61 -58.55 19.48
N ARG A 79 43.45 -59.34 18.81
CA ARG A 79 44.25 -58.90 17.65
C ARG A 79 43.37 -58.39 16.51
N GLN A 80 42.33 -59.12 16.14
CA GLN A 80 41.38 -58.70 15.10
C GLN A 80 40.64 -57.42 15.48
N LEU A 81 40.27 -57.26 16.76
CA LEU A 81 39.64 -56.05 17.27
C LEU A 81 40.57 -54.84 17.21
N GLN A 82 41.86 -55.02 17.57
CA GLN A 82 42.88 -53.99 17.40
C GLN A 82 43.08 -53.59 15.93
N ILE A 83 43.12 -54.57 15.01
CA ILE A 83 43.24 -54.31 13.56
C ILE A 83 42.03 -53.52 13.05
N ARG A 84 40.80 -53.89 13.45
CA ARG A 84 39.57 -53.17 13.06
C ARG A 84 39.57 -51.75 13.60
N ASN A 85 39.97 -51.55 14.85
CA ASN A 85 40.07 -50.23 15.47
C ASN A 85 41.11 -49.36 14.76
N LYS A 86 42.28 -49.91 14.44
CA LYS A 86 43.32 -49.21 13.67
C LYS A 86 42.82 -48.77 12.30
N LYS A 87 42.18 -49.67 11.53
CA LYS A 87 41.58 -49.34 10.22
C LYS A 87 40.50 -48.28 10.32
N LYS A 88 39.67 -48.31 11.38
CA LYS A 88 38.63 -47.30 11.63
C LYS A 88 39.25 -45.91 11.88
N ILE A 89 40.31 -45.84 12.68
CA ILE A 89 41.05 -44.60 12.95
C ILE A 89 41.69 -44.06 11.66
N GLU A 90 42.37 -44.91 10.89
CA GLU A 90 42.97 -44.53 9.60
C GLU A 90 41.93 -43.99 8.61
N ALA A 91 40.76 -44.64 8.50
CA ALA A 91 39.66 -44.17 7.67
C ALA A 91 39.12 -42.81 8.13
N THR A 92 38.98 -42.58 9.45
CA THR A 92 38.56 -41.28 9.97
C THR A 92 39.58 -40.18 9.68
N ILE A 93 40.88 -40.44 9.86
CA ILE A 93 41.95 -39.48 9.55
C ILE A 93 41.96 -39.16 8.05
N SER A 94 41.80 -40.16 7.19
CA SER A 94 41.72 -39.96 5.73
C SER A 94 40.52 -39.09 5.33
N ASN A 95 39.34 -39.36 5.92
CA ASN A 95 38.15 -38.55 5.70
C ASN A 95 38.32 -37.11 6.21
N GLU A 96 38.93 -36.90 7.39
CA GLU A 96 39.22 -35.56 7.92
C GLU A 96 40.17 -34.78 7.00
N LYS A 97 41.22 -35.42 6.48
CA LYS A 97 42.12 -34.81 5.48
C LYS A 97 41.37 -34.41 4.21
N SER A 98 40.46 -35.24 3.72
CA SER A 98 39.61 -34.95 2.56
C SER A 98 38.67 -33.76 2.82
N ILE A 99 38.03 -33.72 3.99
CA ILE A 99 37.15 -32.62 4.41
C ILE A 99 37.93 -31.31 4.53
N LEU A 100 39.13 -31.34 5.12
CA LEU A 100 40.02 -30.19 5.22
C LEU A 100 40.42 -29.65 3.84
N LYS A 101 40.75 -30.55 2.89
CA LYS A 101 41.07 -30.16 1.50
C LYS A 101 39.89 -29.45 0.83
N ARG A 102 38.67 -30.00 0.93
CA ARG A 102 37.45 -29.38 0.39
C ARG A 102 37.16 -28.03 1.04
N THR A 103 37.34 -27.93 2.35
CA THR A 103 37.11 -26.68 3.10
C THR A 103 38.08 -25.59 2.67
N ARG A 104 39.36 -25.92 2.50
CA ARG A 104 40.38 -24.99 1.98
C ARG A 104 40.05 -24.52 0.57
N GLN A 105 39.59 -25.41 -0.32
CA GLN A 105 39.15 -25.03 -1.67
C GLN A 105 37.97 -24.06 -1.63
N ILE A 106 36.95 -24.32 -0.81
CA ILE A 106 35.79 -23.42 -0.67
C ILE A 106 36.22 -22.05 -0.15
N ILE A 107 37.08 -22.01 0.87
CA ILE A 107 37.61 -20.76 1.41
C ILE A 107 38.34 -20.01 0.30
N TRP A 108 39.28 -20.65 -0.40
CA TRP A 108 40.02 -20.04 -1.50
C TRP A 108 39.12 -19.50 -2.62
N PHE A 109 38.11 -20.27 -3.04
CA PHE A 109 37.11 -19.81 -4.01
C PHE A 109 36.37 -18.56 -3.50
N LYS A 110 35.96 -18.55 -2.22
CA LYS A 110 35.32 -17.38 -1.63
C LYS A 110 36.25 -16.18 -1.61
N THR A 111 37.50 -16.32 -1.13
CA THR A 111 38.44 -15.18 -1.10
C THR A 111 38.76 -14.66 -2.49
N LYS A 112 38.98 -15.56 -3.46
CA LYS A 112 39.30 -15.18 -4.85
C LYS A 112 38.14 -14.46 -5.54
N TYR A 113 36.92 -14.98 -5.42
CA TYR A 113 35.75 -14.40 -6.08
C TYR A 113 35.06 -13.28 -5.28
N GLN A 114 35.38 -13.11 -3.99
CA GLN A 114 34.95 -11.93 -3.24
C GLN A 114 35.88 -10.73 -3.47
N ASN A 115 37.12 -10.95 -3.89
CA ASN A 115 38.02 -9.87 -4.26
C ASN A 115 37.42 -9.06 -5.42
N VAL A 116 37.08 -7.81 -5.14
CA VAL A 116 36.43 -6.89 -6.09
C VAL A 116 37.35 -6.63 -7.29
N LEU A 117 38.66 -6.54 -7.07
CA LEU A 117 39.65 -6.31 -8.12
C LEU A 117 39.75 -7.51 -9.07
N PHE A 118 39.74 -8.74 -8.53
CA PHE A 118 39.74 -9.95 -9.35
C PHE A 118 38.49 -10.02 -10.23
N ARG A 119 37.30 -9.77 -9.66
CA ARG A 119 36.04 -9.72 -10.41
C ARG A 119 36.05 -8.63 -11.48
N LYS A 120 36.58 -7.44 -11.16
CA LYS A 120 36.69 -6.34 -12.13
C LYS A 120 37.58 -6.75 -13.30
N LYS A 121 38.75 -7.33 -13.04
CA LYS A 121 39.71 -7.78 -14.08
C LYS A 121 39.15 -8.91 -14.94
N GLU A 122 38.48 -9.90 -14.35
CA GLU A 122 37.81 -10.97 -15.10
C GLU A 122 36.65 -10.44 -15.94
N ASN A 123 35.85 -9.50 -15.40
CA ASN A 123 34.79 -8.86 -16.18
C ASN A 123 35.37 -8.02 -17.35
N GLU A 124 36.47 -7.30 -17.12
CA GLU A 124 37.17 -6.56 -18.18
C GLU A 124 37.68 -7.49 -19.29
N ARG A 125 38.27 -8.64 -18.92
CA ARG A 125 38.69 -9.68 -19.88
C ARG A 125 37.51 -10.23 -20.66
N ALA A 126 36.40 -10.55 -19.99
CA ALA A 126 35.19 -11.05 -20.65
C ALA A 126 34.57 -10.01 -21.59
N ILE A 127 34.53 -8.74 -21.18
CA ILE A 127 34.05 -7.62 -22.01
C ILE A 127 34.96 -7.44 -23.23
N LYS A 128 36.28 -7.47 -23.04
CA LYS A 128 37.25 -7.37 -24.15
C LYS A 128 37.06 -8.52 -25.13
N TYR A 129 37.05 -9.76 -24.65
CA TYR A 129 36.79 -10.94 -25.49
C TYR A 129 35.47 -10.84 -26.25
N PHE A 130 34.38 -10.43 -25.57
CA PHE A 130 33.07 -10.25 -26.21
C PHE A 130 33.12 -9.16 -27.28
N ARG A 131 33.78 -8.03 -27.01
CA ARG A 131 33.95 -6.91 -27.95
C ARG A 131 34.73 -7.38 -29.17
N ASP A 132 35.88 -8.01 -28.98
CA ASP A 132 36.74 -8.50 -30.07
C ASP A 132 35.97 -9.52 -30.93
N LYS A 133 35.25 -10.45 -30.29
CA LYS A 133 34.39 -11.42 -31.00
C LYS A 133 33.23 -10.75 -31.75
N TYR A 134 32.63 -9.70 -31.19
CA TYR A 134 31.55 -8.95 -31.81
C TYR A 134 32.00 -8.14 -33.03
N HIS A 135 33.24 -7.62 -33.02
CA HIS A 135 33.79 -6.91 -34.17
C HIS A 135 34.31 -7.84 -35.27
N ASN A 136 34.96 -8.94 -34.89
CA ASN A 136 35.68 -9.79 -35.84
C ASN A 136 34.84 -10.93 -36.42
N ASN A 137 33.67 -11.26 -35.84
CA ASN A 137 32.82 -12.35 -36.31
C ASN A 137 31.39 -11.85 -36.62
N ASN A 138 31.06 -11.79 -37.91
CA ASN A 138 29.78 -11.26 -38.37
C ASN A 138 28.58 -12.11 -37.90
N ASP A 139 28.68 -13.43 -37.94
CA ASP A 139 27.60 -14.34 -37.51
C ASP A 139 27.31 -14.19 -36.02
N PHE A 140 28.36 -14.07 -35.20
CA PHE A 140 28.22 -13.80 -33.77
C PHE A 140 27.53 -12.45 -33.55
N ARG A 141 27.92 -11.41 -34.30
CA ARG A 141 27.31 -10.08 -34.23
C ARG A 141 25.82 -10.11 -34.55
N GLU A 142 25.42 -10.71 -35.68
CA GLU A 142 24.02 -10.78 -36.09
C GLU A 142 23.17 -11.64 -35.14
N LYS A 143 23.74 -12.73 -34.61
CA LYS A 143 23.10 -13.54 -33.56
C LYS A 143 22.86 -12.75 -32.27
N GLN A 144 23.82 -11.92 -31.85
CA GLN A 144 23.66 -11.06 -30.67
C GLN A 144 22.66 -9.93 -30.90
N LYS A 145 22.67 -9.27 -32.07
CA LYS A 145 21.64 -8.29 -32.42
C LYS A 145 20.24 -8.88 -32.35
N SER A 146 20.06 -10.09 -32.89
CA SER A 146 18.78 -10.81 -32.86
C SER A 146 18.34 -11.11 -31.43
N ARG A 147 19.25 -11.61 -30.58
CA ARG A 147 18.98 -11.86 -29.15
C ARG A 147 18.62 -10.58 -28.38
N ILE A 148 19.32 -9.48 -28.63
CA ILE A 148 19.03 -8.19 -27.99
C ILE A 148 17.66 -7.68 -28.45
N LYS A 149 17.37 -7.75 -29.75
CA LYS A 149 16.07 -7.35 -30.31
C LYS A 149 14.93 -8.16 -29.70
N GLU A 150 15.08 -9.48 -29.61
CA GLU A 150 14.13 -10.37 -28.96
C GLU A 150 13.96 -10.04 -27.48
N HIS A 151 15.06 -9.83 -26.74
CA HIS A 151 15.02 -9.45 -25.34
C HIS A 151 14.28 -8.12 -25.13
N ILE A 152 14.55 -7.10 -25.95
CA ILE A 152 13.85 -5.81 -25.90
C ILE A 152 12.36 -6.01 -26.18
N LEU A 153 12.03 -6.80 -27.21
CA LEU A 153 10.65 -7.08 -27.59
C LEU A 153 9.88 -7.79 -26.46
N VAL A 154 10.46 -8.84 -25.87
CA VAL A 154 9.85 -9.56 -24.76
C VAL A 154 9.72 -8.67 -23.52
N LYS A 155 10.78 -7.95 -23.16
CA LYS A 155 10.84 -7.20 -21.90
C LYS A 155 10.07 -5.87 -21.93
N TYR A 156 10.11 -5.13 -23.04
CA TYR A 156 9.53 -3.79 -23.12
C TYR A 156 8.21 -3.75 -23.88
N HIS A 157 8.00 -4.61 -24.87
CA HIS A 157 6.78 -4.61 -25.68
C HIS A 157 5.74 -5.63 -25.21
N LYS A 158 6.14 -6.88 -24.96
CA LYS A 158 5.21 -7.94 -24.53
C LYS A 158 4.88 -7.88 -23.03
N ASN A 159 5.86 -7.53 -22.18
CA ASN A 159 5.62 -7.46 -20.74
C ASN A 159 4.96 -6.13 -20.33
N THR A 160 3.63 -6.13 -20.35
CA THR A 160 2.79 -4.99 -19.94
C THR A 160 3.11 -4.50 -18.54
N ASN A 161 3.32 -5.40 -17.58
CA ASN A 161 3.65 -5.07 -16.19
C ASN A 161 4.99 -4.34 -16.06
N PHE A 162 6.01 -4.78 -16.80
CA PHE A 162 7.30 -4.10 -16.84
C PHE A 162 7.15 -2.69 -17.44
N ARG A 163 6.42 -2.56 -18.55
CA ARG A 163 6.15 -1.26 -19.20
C ARG A 163 5.43 -0.29 -18.26
N VAL A 164 4.37 -0.73 -17.58
CA VAL A 164 3.63 0.10 -16.62
C VAL A 164 4.52 0.54 -15.46
N LYS A 165 5.30 -0.38 -14.86
CA LYS A 165 6.24 -0.05 -13.78
C LYS A 165 7.33 0.92 -14.24
N ASN A 166 7.88 0.73 -15.45
CA ASN A 166 8.92 1.59 -15.98
C ASN A 166 8.38 3.00 -16.31
N ASN A 167 7.19 3.09 -16.90
CA ASN A 167 6.50 4.36 -17.14
C ASN A 167 6.21 5.07 -15.82
N ALA A 168 5.69 4.37 -14.80
CA ALA A 168 5.44 4.96 -13.49
C ALA A 168 6.72 5.47 -12.81
N ARG A 169 7.86 4.80 -13.00
CA ARG A 169 9.17 5.27 -12.51
C ARG A 169 9.64 6.49 -13.28
N ALA A 170 9.51 6.50 -14.61
CA ALA A 170 9.87 7.64 -15.45
C ALA A 170 9.01 8.87 -15.11
N SER A 171 7.69 8.70 -15.00
CA SER A 171 6.76 9.75 -14.56
C SER A 171 7.13 10.30 -13.19
N ARG A 172 7.47 9.44 -12.21
CA ARG A 172 7.96 9.88 -10.90
C ARG A 172 9.25 10.67 -10.98
N ARG A 173 10.22 10.26 -11.80
CA ARG A 173 11.47 11.01 -12.00
C ARG A 173 11.22 12.38 -12.62
N ILE A 174 10.34 12.45 -13.62
CA ILE A 174 9.97 13.72 -14.27
C ILE A 174 9.24 14.62 -13.28
N LEU A 175 8.29 14.08 -12.51
CA LEU A 175 7.55 14.82 -11.50
C LEU A 175 8.48 15.35 -10.41
N ASN A 176 9.36 14.50 -9.87
CA ASN A 176 10.36 14.93 -8.88
C ASN A 176 11.25 16.04 -9.45
N LYS A 177 11.74 15.89 -10.69
CA LYS A 177 12.54 16.92 -11.36
C LYS A 177 11.75 18.22 -11.56
N TYR A 178 10.46 18.14 -11.86
CA TYR A 178 9.57 19.30 -11.99
C TYR A 178 9.40 20.06 -10.67
N HIS A 179 9.34 19.36 -9.54
CA HIS A 179 9.23 20.01 -8.23
C HIS A 179 10.56 20.57 -7.72
N THR A 180 11.67 19.85 -7.93
CA THR A 180 12.97 20.23 -7.37
C THR A 180 13.74 21.23 -8.22
N ASN A 181 13.58 21.21 -9.55
CA ASN A 181 14.37 22.02 -10.46
C ASN A 181 13.52 23.11 -11.12
N LYS A 182 13.73 24.37 -10.68
CA LYS A 182 13.03 25.55 -11.21
C LYS A 182 13.24 25.74 -12.72
N THR A 183 14.46 25.60 -13.22
CA THR A 183 14.74 25.82 -14.66
C THR A 183 14.07 24.76 -15.53
N PHE A 184 14.02 23.50 -15.08
CA PHE A 184 13.27 22.45 -15.75
C PHE A 184 11.77 22.72 -15.73
N ARG A 185 11.23 23.13 -14.58
CA ARG A 185 9.82 23.51 -14.43
C ARG A 185 9.42 24.63 -15.38
N ASP A 186 10.23 25.68 -15.47
CA ASP A 186 9.94 26.84 -16.31
C ASP A 186 10.02 26.45 -17.80
N LYS A 187 10.98 25.61 -18.21
CA LYS A 187 11.02 25.03 -19.56
C LYS A 187 9.77 24.20 -19.90
N VAL A 188 9.30 23.37 -18.97
CA VAL A 188 8.07 22.58 -19.18
C VAL A 188 6.84 23.49 -19.30
N LYS A 189 6.76 24.55 -18.49
CA LYS A 189 5.67 25.55 -18.58
C LYS A 189 5.69 26.28 -19.92
N THR A 190 6.84 26.77 -20.37
CA THR A 190 6.94 27.48 -21.66
C THR A 190 6.57 26.57 -22.81
N GLN A 191 7.06 25.33 -22.83
CA GLN A 191 6.73 24.37 -23.88
C GLN A 191 5.24 23.98 -23.88
N SER A 192 4.66 23.79 -22.70
CA SER A 192 3.21 23.57 -22.56
C SER A 192 2.40 24.75 -23.07
N ASN A 193 2.80 25.98 -22.73
CA ASN A 193 2.14 27.19 -23.19
C ASN A 193 2.21 27.35 -24.72
N ILE A 194 3.38 27.10 -25.32
CA ILE A 194 3.55 27.11 -26.79
C ILE A 194 2.62 26.08 -27.42
N HIS A 195 2.56 24.86 -26.88
CA HIS A 195 1.67 23.82 -27.39
C HIS A 195 0.19 24.24 -27.30
N ILE A 196 -0.24 24.82 -26.17
CA ILE A 196 -1.61 25.30 -25.97
C ILE A 196 -1.93 26.45 -26.93
N LEU A 197 -1.03 27.41 -27.10
CA LEU A 197 -1.18 28.51 -28.04
C LEU A 197 -1.30 28.00 -29.48
N ASN A 198 -0.40 27.12 -29.90
CA ASN A 198 -0.46 26.52 -31.23
C ASN A 198 -1.78 25.76 -31.44
N LYS A 199 -2.23 24.99 -30.45
CA LYS A 199 -3.52 24.30 -30.49
C LYS A 199 -4.71 25.28 -30.54
N TYR A 200 -4.64 26.41 -29.85
CA TYR A 200 -5.65 27.46 -29.87
C TYR A 200 -5.78 28.14 -31.24
N HIS A 201 -4.65 28.37 -31.93
CA HIS A 201 -4.68 28.98 -33.26
C HIS A 201 -5.11 27.99 -34.35
N THR A 202 -4.64 26.74 -34.29
CA THR A 202 -4.88 25.72 -35.32
C THR A 202 -6.24 25.03 -35.19
N ASN A 203 -6.73 24.77 -33.97
CA ASN A 203 -7.93 23.98 -33.76
C ASN A 203 -9.12 24.85 -33.32
N LYS A 204 -10.05 25.09 -34.26
CA LYS A 204 -11.29 25.87 -34.01
C LYS A 204 -12.12 25.32 -32.85
N THR A 205 -12.31 23.99 -32.77
CA THR A 205 -13.12 23.37 -31.71
C THR A 205 -12.51 23.57 -30.32
N PHE A 206 -11.18 23.48 -30.21
CA PHE A 206 -10.46 23.76 -28.96
C PHE A 206 -10.58 25.23 -28.58
N ARG A 207 -10.38 26.14 -29.54
CA ARG A 207 -10.54 27.58 -29.36
C ARG A 207 -11.93 27.96 -28.86
N ASP A 208 -12.97 27.42 -29.46
CA ASP A 208 -14.35 27.73 -29.08
C ASP A 208 -14.69 27.19 -27.69
N LYS A 209 -14.18 26.01 -27.32
CA LYS A 209 -14.27 25.47 -25.95
C LYS A 209 -13.57 26.38 -24.93
N VAL A 210 -12.34 26.83 -25.23
CA VAL A 210 -11.59 27.74 -24.36
C VAL A 210 -12.33 29.07 -24.18
N LYS A 211 -12.86 29.65 -25.27
CA LYS A 211 -13.68 30.88 -25.21
C LYS A 211 -14.94 30.69 -24.36
N LYS A 212 -15.67 29.59 -24.55
CA LYS A 212 -16.87 29.28 -23.76
C LYS A 212 -16.54 29.15 -22.27
N GLN A 213 -15.48 28.43 -21.92
CA GLN A 213 -15.06 28.26 -20.53
C GLN A 213 -14.62 29.58 -19.89
N SER A 214 -13.89 30.42 -20.63
CA SER A 214 -13.50 31.75 -20.20
C SER A 214 -14.71 32.65 -19.95
N ASN A 215 -15.69 32.63 -20.85
CA ASN A 215 -16.93 33.39 -20.69
C ASN A 215 -17.73 32.95 -19.45
N ILE A 216 -17.85 31.64 -19.21
CA ILE A 216 -18.50 31.10 -18.00
C ILE A 216 -17.76 31.60 -16.75
N HIS A 217 -16.43 31.54 -16.74
CA HIS A 217 -15.65 32.01 -15.61
C HIS A 217 -15.86 33.51 -15.34
N ILE A 218 -15.86 34.34 -16.40
CA ILE A 218 -16.11 35.78 -16.28
C ILE A 218 -17.52 36.05 -15.77
N LEU A 219 -18.54 35.37 -16.30
CA LEU A 219 -19.93 35.51 -15.84
C LEU A 219 -20.07 35.13 -14.37
N ASN A 220 -19.51 33.99 -13.96
CA ASN A 220 -19.54 33.54 -12.58
C ASN A 220 -18.87 34.58 -11.66
N LYS A 221 -17.71 35.11 -12.06
CA LYS A 221 -17.00 36.13 -11.28
C LYS A 221 -17.78 37.44 -11.22
N TYR A 222 -18.44 37.84 -12.31
CA TYR A 222 -19.27 39.04 -12.38
C TYR A 222 -20.46 38.99 -11.43
N HIS A 223 -21.13 37.83 -11.33
CA HIS A 223 -22.27 37.67 -10.44
C HIS A 223 -21.87 37.52 -8.96
N THR A 224 -20.78 36.79 -8.68
CA THR A 224 -20.38 36.48 -7.29
C THR A 224 -19.52 37.55 -6.64
N ASN A 225 -18.71 38.29 -7.40
CA ASN A 225 -17.76 39.25 -6.85
C ASN A 225 -18.14 40.70 -7.24
N LYS A 226 -18.61 41.48 -6.25
CA LYS A 226 -19.01 42.87 -6.45
C LYS A 226 -17.86 43.76 -6.93
N ALA A 227 -16.67 43.65 -6.32
CA ALA A 227 -15.51 44.45 -6.71
C ALA A 227 -15.10 44.20 -8.18
N PHE A 228 -15.04 42.92 -8.58
CA PHE A 228 -14.78 42.58 -9.99
C PHE A 228 -15.88 43.11 -10.93
N ARG A 229 -17.14 43.06 -10.51
CA ARG A 229 -18.27 43.58 -11.29
C ARG A 229 -18.14 45.08 -11.56
N ASP A 230 -17.82 45.85 -10.52
CA ASP A 230 -17.70 47.31 -10.61
C ASP A 230 -16.47 47.69 -11.43
N GLU A 231 -15.32 47.03 -11.22
CA GLU A 231 -14.11 47.19 -12.04
C GLU A 231 -14.38 46.84 -13.52
N TYR A 232 -15.09 45.73 -13.77
CA TYR A 232 -15.44 45.30 -15.12
C TYR A 232 -16.36 46.32 -15.82
N LYS A 233 -17.35 46.88 -15.11
CA LYS A 233 -18.23 47.93 -15.64
C LYS A 233 -17.46 49.19 -16.02
N GLU A 234 -16.58 49.67 -15.14
CA GLU A 234 -15.77 50.86 -15.44
C GLU A 234 -14.82 50.60 -16.61
N ARG A 235 -14.18 49.42 -16.67
CA ARG A 235 -13.34 49.04 -17.82
C ARG A 235 -14.12 49.04 -19.13
N MET A 236 -15.32 48.46 -19.14
CA MET A 236 -16.18 48.43 -20.34
C MET A 236 -16.65 49.84 -20.75
N LYS A 237 -16.95 50.70 -19.76
CA LYS A 237 -17.33 52.11 -19.98
C LYS A 237 -16.17 52.91 -20.59
N THR A 238 -14.95 52.75 -20.06
CA THR A 238 -13.74 53.40 -20.60
C THR A 238 -13.45 52.92 -22.02
N GLN A 239 -13.41 51.60 -22.26
CA GLN A 239 -13.20 51.05 -23.60
C GLN A 239 -14.25 51.52 -24.61
N PHE A 240 -15.53 51.58 -24.20
CA PHE A 240 -16.59 52.11 -25.05
C PHE A 240 -16.39 53.59 -25.35
N SER A 241 -16.06 54.40 -24.33
CA SER A 241 -15.79 55.84 -24.48
C SER A 241 -14.63 56.11 -25.43
N GLU A 242 -13.51 55.40 -25.27
CA GLU A 242 -12.35 55.49 -26.16
C GLU A 242 -12.70 55.09 -27.60
N LYS A 243 -13.43 53.98 -27.76
CA LYS A 243 -13.87 53.49 -29.08
C LYS A 243 -14.86 54.46 -29.74
N TYR A 244 -15.74 55.07 -28.96
CA TYR A 244 -16.70 56.06 -29.42
C TYR A 244 -16.02 57.35 -29.87
N LYS A 245 -15.00 57.83 -29.12
CA LYS A 245 -14.21 59.01 -29.47
C LYS A 245 -13.34 58.79 -30.70
N SER A 246 -12.67 57.65 -30.80
CA SER A 246 -11.73 57.34 -31.88
C SER A 246 -12.40 56.94 -33.21
N ASN A 247 -13.60 56.38 -33.17
CA ASN A 247 -14.23 55.80 -34.37
C ASN A 247 -15.54 56.52 -34.76
N LYS A 248 -15.46 57.38 -35.78
CA LYS A 248 -16.60 58.13 -36.35
C LYS A 248 -17.77 57.22 -36.74
N SER A 249 -17.51 56.03 -37.31
CA SER A 249 -18.59 55.11 -37.73
C SER A 249 -19.39 54.57 -36.55
N ILE A 250 -18.73 54.28 -35.43
CA ILE A 250 -19.38 53.79 -34.21
C ILE A 250 -20.22 54.90 -33.59
N ARG A 251 -19.70 56.13 -33.58
CA ARG A 251 -20.43 57.32 -33.12
C ARG A 251 -21.71 57.53 -33.95
N LEU A 252 -21.60 57.58 -35.28
CA LEU A 252 -22.75 57.76 -36.16
C LEU A 252 -23.79 56.66 -35.99
N ARG A 253 -23.37 55.39 -35.95
CA ARG A 253 -24.27 54.25 -35.71
C ARG A 253 -24.97 54.34 -34.35
N THR A 254 -24.29 54.84 -33.32
CA THR A 254 -24.88 55.02 -31.98
C THR A 254 -25.90 56.15 -31.97
N ILE A 255 -25.61 57.29 -32.62
CA ILE A 255 -26.55 58.39 -32.82
C ILE A 255 -27.77 57.91 -33.59
N GLU A 256 -27.58 57.22 -34.71
CA GLU A 256 -28.65 56.68 -35.55
C GLU A 256 -29.55 55.71 -34.78
N ARG A 257 -28.97 54.77 -34.02
CA ARG A 257 -29.73 53.88 -33.13
C ARG A 257 -30.55 54.65 -32.10
N THR A 258 -29.98 55.72 -31.55
CA THR A 258 -30.64 56.57 -30.55
C THR A 258 -31.80 57.33 -31.19
N LEU A 259 -31.60 57.91 -32.38
CA LEU A 259 -32.65 58.59 -33.15
C LEU A 259 -33.76 57.61 -33.57
N ASN A 260 -33.41 56.43 -34.08
CA ASN A 260 -34.38 55.39 -34.42
C ASN A 260 -35.15 54.92 -33.18
N TRP A 261 -34.49 54.78 -32.03
CA TRP A 261 -35.17 54.50 -30.77
C TRP A 261 -36.16 55.62 -30.43
N TYR A 262 -35.78 56.90 -30.51
CA TYR A 262 -36.71 58.01 -30.26
C TYR A 262 -37.87 58.04 -31.25
N ARG A 263 -37.63 57.87 -32.55
CA ARG A 263 -38.67 57.81 -33.59
C ARG A 263 -39.67 56.68 -33.28
N ASN A 264 -39.17 55.49 -32.99
CA ASN A 264 -40.01 54.32 -32.73
C ASN A 264 -40.67 54.33 -31.34
N ASN A 265 -40.14 55.10 -30.38
CA ASN A 265 -40.69 55.19 -29.02
C ASN A 265 -41.57 56.40 -28.76
N ASN A 266 -41.45 57.46 -29.56
CA ASN A 266 -42.23 58.69 -29.39
C ASN A 266 -43.53 58.73 -30.21
N THR A 267 -43.88 57.64 -30.89
CA THR A 267 -45.18 57.55 -31.57
C THR A 267 -46.33 57.73 -30.58
N SER A 268 -47.40 58.40 -31.01
CA SER A 268 -48.62 58.60 -30.23
C SER A 268 -49.17 57.26 -29.73
N GLU A 269 -49.12 56.24 -30.58
CA GLU A 269 -49.51 54.87 -30.28
C GLU A 269 -48.70 54.27 -29.12
N ARG A 270 -47.35 54.35 -29.15
CA ARG A 270 -46.55 53.78 -28.06
C ARG A 270 -46.66 54.57 -26.76
N LYS A 271 -46.83 55.90 -26.85
CA LYS A 271 -47.18 56.73 -25.69
C LYS A 271 -48.52 56.28 -25.10
N ASN A 272 -49.51 55.96 -25.93
CA ASN A 272 -50.80 55.44 -25.49
C ASN A 272 -50.65 54.05 -24.85
N LEU A 273 -49.93 53.11 -25.48
CA LEU A 273 -49.64 51.79 -24.91
C LEU A 273 -48.91 51.89 -23.56
N ARG A 274 -47.96 52.81 -23.42
CA ARG A 274 -47.28 53.05 -22.13
C ARG A 274 -48.24 53.62 -21.08
N ARG A 275 -49.16 54.51 -21.47
CA ARG A 275 -50.21 55.03 -20.59
C ARG A 275 -51.15 53.90 -20.16
N LEU A 276 -51.62 53.07 -21.08
CA LEU A 276 -52.47 51.90 -20.82
C LEU A 276 -51.76 50.92 -19.89
N TYR A 277 -50.52 50.53 -20.18
CA TYR A 277 -49.74 49.65 -19.30
C TYR A 277 -49.58 50.21 -17.89
N ASN A 278 -49.23 51.50 -17.76
CA ASN A 278 -49.12 52.14 -16.45
C ASN A 278 -50.46 52.23 -15.73
N HIS A 279 -51.55 52.47 -16.46
CA HIS A 279 -52.90 52.47 -15.93
C HIS A 279 -53.28 51.07 -15.41
N SER A 280 -53.14 50.02 -16.23
CA SER A 280 -53.36 48.63 -15.83
C SER A 280 -52.53 48.24 -14.62
N ARG A 281 -51.24 48.64 -14.56
CA ARG A 281 -50.38 48.40 -13.41
C ARG A 281 -50.88 49.09 -12.14
N ARG A 282 -51.39 50.33 -12.25
CA ARG A 282 -52.00 51.06 -11.12
C ARG A 282 -53.30 50.41 -10.67
N VAL A 283 -54.16 49.98 -11.61
CA VAL A 283 -55.40 49.26 -11.32
C VAL A 283 -55.10 47.94 -10.62
N MET A 284 -54.16 47.15 -11.13
CA MET A 284 -53.71 45.91 -10.48
C MET A 284 -53.17 46.17 -9.08
N LYS A 285 -52.35 47.21 -8.88
CA LYS A 285 -51.84 47.57 -7.56
C LYS A 285 -52.98 47.94 -6.59
N LYS A 286 -53.98 48.71 -7.06
CA LYS A 286 -55.19 49.02 -6.26
C LYS A 286 -55.99 47.77 -5.93
N TYR A 287 -56.22 46.89 -6.90
CA TYR A 287 -56.91 45.62 -6.70
C TYR A 287 -56.19 44.73 -5.68
N THR A 288 -54.86 44.59 -5.77
CA THR A 288 -54.07 43.83 -4.79
C THR A 288 -54.17 44.42 -3.38
N ILE A 289 -54.18 45.75 -3.26
CA ILE A 289 -54.35 46.44 -1.97
C ILE A 289 -55.76 46.19 -1.41
N ILE A 290 -56.80 46.34 -2.23
CA ILE A 290 -58.20 46.07 -1.84
C ILE A 290 -58.37 44.61 -1.42
N GLN A 291 -57.79 43.66 -2.15
CA GLN A 291 -57.82 42.25 -1.77
C GLN A 291 -57.10 42.03 -0.44
N SER A 292 -55.90 42.60 -0.24
CA SER A 292 -55.22 42.50 1.05
C SER A 292 -56.05 43.08 2.21
N HIS A 293 -56.77 44.19 1.98
CA HIS A 293 -57.68 44.76 2.99
C HIS A 293 -58.92 43.90 3.23
N LYS A 294 -59.51 43.27 2.20
CA LYS A 294 -60.62 42.34 2.35
C LYS A 294 -60.21 41.10 3.14
N TYR A 295 -59.05 40.52 2.85
CA TYR A 295 -58.51 39.42 3.63
C TYR A 295 -58.22 39.86 5.07
N ALA A 296 -57.60 41.02 5.28
CA ALA A 296 -57.37 41.56 6.62
C ALA A 296 -58.67 41.79 7.40
N ALA A 297 -59.73 42.32 6.77
CA ALA A 297 -61.04 42.50 7.38
C ALA A 297 -61.71 41.16 7.72
N LYS A 298 -61.62 40.17 6.82
CA LYS A 298 -62.11 38.81 7.08
C LYS A 298 -61.38 38.16 8.26
N HIS A 299 -60.05 38.30 8.32
CA HIS A 299 -59.25 37.84 9.46
C HIS A 299 -59.63 38.57 10.75
N ARG A 300 -59.88 39.88 10.70
CA ARG A 300 -60.35 40.67 11.84
C ARG A 300 -61.72 40.21 12.34
N ASN A 301 -62.67 39.94 11.44
CA ASN A 301 -63.99 39.46 11.82
C ASN A 301 -63.91 38.06 12.45
N LEU A 302 -63.15 37.14 11.84
CA LEU A 302 -62.89 35.82 12.44
C LEU A 302 -62.25 35.92 13.83
N TYR A 303 -61.29 36.84 13.99
CA TYR A 303 -60.68 37.11 15.30
C TYR A 303 -61.72 37.64 16.31
N MET A 304 -62.57 38.59 15.91
CA MET A 304 -63.62 39.14 16.78
C MET A 304 -64.69 38.10 17.13
N ASP A 305 -65.09 37.25 16.20
CA ASP A 305 -66.04 36.17 16.44
C ASP A 305 -65.46 35.14 17.41
N ASN A 306 -64.20 34.75 17.22
CA ASN A 306 -63.49 33.87 18.17
C ASN A 306 -63.35 34.51 19.55
N LEU A 307 -63.05 35.81 19.62
CA LEU A 307 -62.98 36.56 20.87
C LEU A 307 -64.34 36.61 21.57
N ASN A 308 -65.42 36.84 20.84
CA ASN A 308 -66.77 36.87 21.38
C ASN A 308 -67.22 35.49 21.85
N ARG A 309 -66.92 34.44 21.08
CA ARG A 309 -67.18 33.04 21.47
C ARG A 309 -66.38 32.69 22.73
N PHE A 310 -65.12 33.08 22.81
CA PHE A 310 -64.30 32.91 24.01
C PHE A 310 -64.91 33.65 25.21
N ARG A 311 -65.30 34.92 25.06
CA ARG A 311 -66.00 35.68 26.09
C ARG A 311 -67.30 35.01 26.54
N GLN A 312 -68.04 34.40 25.61
CA GLN A 312 -69.27 33.68 25.94
C GLN A 312 -68.97 32.39 26.72
N ILE A 313 -67.97 31.61 26.29
CA ILE A 313 -67.49 30.44 27.05
C ILE A 313 -67.04 30.85 28.45
N VAL A 314 -66.34 31.97 28.61
CA VAL A 314 -65.92 32.48 29.92
C VAL A 314 -67.12 32.92 30.77
N ARG A 315 -68.18 33.46 30.16
CA ARG A 315 -69.42 33.83 30.87
C ARG A 315 -70.24 32.62 31.33
N GLU A 316 -70.33 31.60 30.48
CA GLU A 316 -71.16 30.40 30.69
C GLU A 316 -70.42 29.27 31.42
N GLY A 317 -69.09 29.29 31.39
CA GLY A 317 -68.23 28.27 31.98
C GLY A 317 -68.33 28.22 33.52
N PRO A 318 -68.09 27.04 34.12
CA PRO A 318 -68.01 26.90 35.56
C PRO A 318 -66.81 27.71 36.09
N ASP A 319 -66.89 28.17 37.34
CA ASP A 319 -65.79 28.85 38.00
C ASP A 319 -64.53 27.97 37.90
N TYR A 320 -63.48 28.50 37.25
CA TYR A 320 -62.26 27.75 37.03
C TYR A 320 -61.42 27.79 38.30
N VAL A 321 -61.24 26.63 38.92
CA VAL A 321 -60.32 26.44 40.03
C VAL A 321 -58.90 26.35 39.48
N CYS A 322 -58.00 27.24 39.90
CA CYS A 322 -56.59 27.11 39.55
C CYS A 322 -56.04 25.81 40.17
N VAL A 323 -55.64 24.85 39.36
CA VAL A 323 -55.20 23.51 39.84
C VAL A 323 -53.98 23.60 40.77
N SER A 324 -53.15 24.65 40.65
CA SER A 324 -51.97 24.83 41.50
C SER A 324 -52.23 25.50 42.85
N CYS A 325 -53.23 26.37 42.97
CA CYS A 325 -53.47 27.10 44.22
C CYS A 325 -54.90 26.99 44.77
N GLN A 326 -55.78 26.25 44.09
CA GLN A 326 -57.19 26.00 44.43
C GLN A 326 -58.06 27.24 44.70
N LEU A 327 -57.58 28.43 44.31
CA LEU A 327 -58.40 29.64 44.36
C LEU A 327 -59.39 29.64 43.19
N ASP A 328 -60.67 29.89 43.51
CA ASP A 328 -61.71 30.16 42.52
C ASP A 328 -61.37 31.46 41.79
N LEU A 329 -60.94 31.34 40.54
CA LEU A 329 -60.68 32.52 39.72
C LEU A 329 -62.01 32.98 39.13
N PHE A 330 -62.53 34.10 39.64
CA PHE A 330 -63.75 34.72 39.13
C PHE A 330 -63.66 34.99 37.62
N ARG A 331 -64.82 34.86 36.97
CA ARG A 331 -65.19 35.04 35.54
C ARG A 331 -64.46 36.10 34.69
N ASN A 332 -63.60 36.97 35.24
CA ASN A 332 -62.98 38.09 34.53
C ASN A 332 -61.43 38.11 34.54
N GLN A 333 -60.74 37.07 35.03
CA GLN A 333 -59.26 37.09 35.13
C GLN A 333 -58.50 36.22 34.11
N VAL A 334 -59.18 35.52 33.19
CA VAL A 334 -58.50 34.69 32.19
C VAL A 334 -58.07 35.56 31.00
N VAL A 335 -56.79 35.93 30.95
CA VAL A 335 -56.17 36.54 29.76
C VAL A 335 -55.76 35.40 28.80
N PRO A 336 -56.25 35.36 27.55
CA PRO A 336 -55.80 34.34 26.60
C PRO A 336 -54.32 34.54 26.27
N PHE A 337 -53.53 33.47 26.45
CA PHE A 337 -52.17 33.38 25.96
C PHE A 337 -52.24 33.03 24.47
N PHE A 338 -51.66 33.87 23.60
CA PHE A 338 -51.53 33.60 22.17
C PHE A 338 -50.05 33.35 21.86
N GLU A 339 -49.72 32.16 21.34
CA GLU A 339 -48.41 31.88 20.74
C GLU A 339 -48.27 32.50 19.35
#